data_AF-A0AA38X6R7-F1
#
_entry.id   AF-A0AA38X6R7-F1
#
_cell.length_a   1.000
_cell.length_b   1.000
_cell.length_c   1.000
_cell.angle_alpha   90.00
_cell.angle_beta   90.00
_cell.angle_gamma   90.00
#
_symmetry.space_group_name_H-M   'P 1'
#
loop_
_entity.id
_entity.type
_entity.pdbx_description
1 polymer ?
#
loop_
_entity_poly.entity_id
_entity_poly.type
_entity_poly.pdbx_seq_one_letter_code
_entity_poly.pdbx_strand_id
1 'polypeptide(L)'
;MQGQAAHFLRYAPTKIPYAIDRYVTETTRLYKVLDTHLTTSPSGFLVGTHASIADIAALSWVIYGKYVDVDMDEFPSLKTWEGMMSQREGVKRGWNVPKMLAVKSADPKAMEEYKERNSAWILRGMEEDKKAFGKKE
;
A
#
# COMPACT_ATOMS: atom_id res chain seq x y z
N MET A 1 2.76 -1.00 8.39
CA MET A 1 2.96 0.44 8.66
C MET A 1 2.32 1.31 7.59
N GLN A 2 2.46 0.95 6.31
CA GLN A 2 1.84 1.64 5.18
C GLN A 2 0.33 1.95 5.30
N GLY A 3 -0.47 1.08 5.91
CA GLY A 3 -1.89 1.39 6.17
C GLY A 3 -2.08 2.63 7.04
N GLN A 4 -1.25 2.81 8.07
CA GLN A 4 -1.24 4.02 8.90
C GLN A 4 -0.70 5.23 8.13
N ALA A 5 0.31 5.02 7.28
CA ALA A 5 0.80 6.08 6.38
C ALA A 5 -0.35 6.59 5.49
N ALA A 6 -1.07 5.69 4.82
CA ALA A 6 -2.24 6.04 4.02
C ALA A 6 -3.32 6.74 4.85
N HIS A 7 -3.60 6.28 6.06
CA HIS A 7 -4.58 6.89 6.95
C HIS A 7 -4.25 8.35 7.26
N PHE A 8 -3.07 8.64 7.83
CA PHE A 8 -2.71 10.01 8.20
C PHE A 8 -2.44 10.91 6.99
N LEU A 9 -1.91 10.36 5.90
CA LEU A 9 -1.59 11.11 4.69
C LEU A 9 -2.82 11.43 3.84
N ARG A 10 -3.78 10.51 3.71
CA ARG A 10 -4.88 10.63 2.74
C ARG A 10 -6.26 10.78 3.39
N TYR A 11 -6.52 10.09 4.50
CA TYR A 11 -7.89 9.91 5.01
C TYR A 11 -8.22 10.74 6.26
N ALA A 12 -7.25 10.96 7.14
CA ALA A 12 -7.46 11.71 8.36
C ALA A 12 -7.95 13.14 8.05
N PRO A 13 -8.99 13.63 8.75
CA PRO A 13 -9.59 14.94 8.49
C PRO A 13 -8.67 16.09 8.87
N THR A 14 -7.72 15.84 9.78
CA THR A 14 -6.70 16.78 10.22
C THR A 14 -5.33 16.21 9.91
N LYS A 15 -4.45 17.04 9.33
CA LYS A 15 -3.05 16.65 9.10
C LYS A 15 -2.27 16.69 10.40
N ILE A 16 -1.58 15.58 10.68
CA ILE A 16 -0.73 15.43 11.85
C ILE A 16 0.68 15.14 11.32
N PRO A 17 1.53 16.17 11.11
CA PRO A 17 2.84 16.01 10.47
C PRO A 17 3.69 14.90 11.10
N TYR A 18 3.78 14.87 12.43
CA TYR A 18 4.50 13.82 13.15
C TYR A 18 4.06 12.39 12.78
N ALA A 19 2.75 12.15 12.68
CA ALA A 19 2.22 10.83 12.35
C ALA A 19 2.50 10.47 10.89
N ILE A 20 2.33 11.45 9.98
CA ILE A 20 2.64 11.29 8.56
C ILE A 20 4.11 10.92 8.41
N ASP A 21 5.02 11.73 8.94
CA ASP A 21 6.47 11.53 8.85
C ASP A 21 6.85 10.16 9.41
N ARG A 22 6.40 9.84 10.64
CA ARG A 22 6.68 8.55 11.27
C ARG A 22 6.30 7.36 10.39
N TYR A 23 5.08 7.34 9.85
CA TYR A 23 4.58 6.17 9.11
C TYR A 23 5.04 6.13 7.66
N VAL A 24 5.26 7.27 7.01
CA VAL A 24 5.87 7.33 5.68
C VAL A 24 7.32 6.87 5.77
N THR A 25 8.13 7.44 6.68
CA THR A 25 9.53 7.02 6.87
C THR A 25 9.66 5.54 7.19
N GLU A 26 8.81 4.99 8.06
CA GLU A 26 8.85 3.56 8.35
C GLU A 26 8.41 2.70 7.14
N THR A 27 7.49 3.18 6.30
CA THR A 27 7.13 2.49 5.05
C THR A 27 8.30 2.50 4.07
N THR A 28 8.96 3.64 3.90
CA THR A 28 10.19 3.78 3.10
C THR A 28 11.28 2.83 3.59
N ARG A 29 11.48 2.73 4.91
CA ARG A 29 12.43 1.78 5.51
C ARG A 29 12.08 0.32 5.21
N LEU A 30 10.81 -0.06 5.29
CA LEU A 30 10.36 -1.41 4.94
C LEU A 30 10.60 -1.73 3.46
N TYR A 31 10.39 -0.75 2.57
CA TYR A 31 10.70 -0.91 1.15
C TYR A 31 12.20 -1.08 0.95
N LYS A 32 13.03 -0.35 1.71
CA LYS A 32 14.48 -0.54 1.67
C LYS A 32 14.91 -1.94 2.10
N VAL A 33 14.25 -2.53 3.10
CA VAL A 33 14.51 -3.91 3.53
C VAL A 33 14.20 -4.89 2.40
N LEU A 34 13.04 -4.75 1.75
CA LEU A 34 12.67 -5.61 0.62
C LEU A 34 13.62 -5.45 -0.57
N ASP A 35 13.94 -4.21 -0.94
CA ASP A 35 14.90 -3.89 -2.01
C ASP A 35 16.26 -4.52 -1.76
N THR A 36 16.80 -4.35 -0.55
CA THR A 36 18.11 -4.91 -0.14
C THR A 36 18.11 -6.44 -0.20
N HIS A 37 17.05 -7.07 0.29
CA HIS A 37 16.88 -8.53 0.20
C HIS A 37 16.88 -8.99 -1.26
N LEU A 38 16.08 -8.34 -2.10
CA LEU A 38 15.93 -8.65 -3.51
C LEU A 38 17.23 -8.44 -4.30
N THR A 39 18.08 -7.48 -3.93
CA THR A 39 19.41 -7.32 -4.53
C THR A 39 20.27 -8.59 -4.39
N THR A 40 20.11 -9.31 -3.29
CA THR A 40 20.87 -10.55 -3.00
C THR A 40 20.12 -11.83 -3.35
N SER A 41 18.85 -11.73 -3.77
CA SER A 41 18.03 -12.90 -4.08
C SER A 41 18.45 -13.50 -5.44
N PRO A 42 18.98 -14.73 -5.48
CA PRO A 42 19.42 -15.36 -6.73
C PRO A 42 18.26 -15.71 -7.67
N SER A 43 17.05 -15.89 -7.11
CA SER A 43 15.84 -16.23 -7.88
C SER A 43 15.04 -15.00 -8.29
N GLY A 44 15.32 -13.84 -7.70
CA GLY A 44 14.50 -12.65 -7.84
C GLY A 44 13.14 -12.72 -7.13
N PHE A 45 12.88 -13.74 -6.31
CA PHE A 45 11.69 -13.83 -5.45
C PHE A 45 12.04 -13.56 -3.99
N LEU A 46 11.03 -13.28 -3.16
CA LEU A 46 11.24 -13.06 -1.72
C LEU A 46 11.68 -14.34 -1.00
N VAL A 47 11.19 -15.51 -1.42
CA VAL A 47 11.52 -16.79 -0.78
C VAL A 47 11.70 -17.89 -1.82
N GLY A 48 12.77 -18.67 -1.68
CA GLY A 48 13.01 -19.85 -2.52
C GLY A 48 13.30 -19.51 -3.97
N THR A 49 12.90 -20.40 -4.88
CA THR A 49 13.21 -20.32 -6.32
C THR A 49 12.00 -20.00 -7.20
N HIS A 50 10.84 -19.75 -6.60
CA HIS A 50 9.59 -19.48 -7.31
C HIS A 50 8.74 -18.47 -6.54
N ALA A 51 7.77 -17.85 -7.23
CA ALA A 51 6.78 -17.00 -6.57
C ALA A 51 6.05 -17.77 -5.46
N SER A 52 5.92 -17.14 -4.31
CA SER A 52 5.32 -17.71 -3.12
C SER A 52 4.21 -16.81 -2.57
N ILE A 53 3.51 -17.28 -1.54
CA ILE A 53 2.55 -16.44 -0.82
C ILE A 53 3.20 -15.19 -0.20
N ALA A 54 4.50 -15.22 0.09
CA ALA A 54 5.23 -14.06 0.58
C ALA A 54 5.26 -12.96 -0.49
N ASP A 55 5.51 -13.32 -1.75
CA ASP A 55 5.51 -12.37 -2.86
C ASP A 55 4.14 -11.77 -3.09
N ILE A 56 3.08 -12.59 -3.05
CA ILE A 56 1.70 -12.14 -3.23
C ILE A 56 1.29 -11.19 -2.11
N ALA A 57 1.62 -11.54 -0.86
CA ALA A 57 1.32 -10.72 0.31
C ALA A 57 2.03 -9.37 0.24
N ALA A 58 3.34 -9.35 -0.06
CA ALA A 58 4.10 -8.12 -0.18
C ALA A 58 3.64 -7.27 -1.37
N LEU A 59 3.37 -7.89 -2.52
CA LEU A 59 2.99 -7.17 -3.75
C LEU A 59 1.73 -6.35 -3.53
N SER A 60 0.76 -6.91 -2.79
CA SER A 60 -0.51 -6.25 -2.49
C SER A 60 -0.34 -4.89 -1.79
N TRP A 61 0.79 -4.68 -1.08
CA TRP A 61 1.15 -3.41 -0.46
C TRP A 61 2.08 -2.57 -1.33
N VAL A 62 3.08 -3.19 -1.97
CA VAL A 62 4.09 -2.48 -2.75
C VAL A 62 3.49 -1.70 -3.93
N ILE A 63 2.45 -2.25 -4.58
CA ILE A 63 1.74 -1.55 -5.67
C ILE A 63 1.13 -0.21 -5.26
N TYR A 64 0.96 0.05 -3.95
CA TYR A 64 0.45 1.30 -3.38
C TYR A 64 1.56 2.28 -2.98
N GLY A 65 2.84 2.05 -3.31
CA GLY A 65 3.95 2.91 -2.89
C GLY A 65 3.74 4.39 -3.19
N LYS A 66 3.43 4.73 -4.44
CA LYS A 66 3.11 6.11 -4.86
C LYS A 66 1.91 6.70 -4.10
N TYR A 67 0.93 5.87 -3.72
CA TYR A 67 -0.25 6.33 -2.98
C TYR A 67 0.09 6.86 -1.59
N VAL A 68 1.19 6.38 -0.99
CA VAL A 68 1.70 6.82 0.31
C VAL A 68 2.95 7.69 0.20
N ASP A 69 3.14 8.35 -0.95
CA ASP A 69 4.26 9.25 -1.24
C ASP A 69 5.64 8.59 -1.07
N VAL A 70 5.75 7.30 -1.38
CA VAL A 70 7.04 6.58 -1.48
C VAL A 70 7.43 6.49 -2.96
N ASP A 71 8.61 7.03 -3.29
CA ASP A 71 9.18 6.96 -4.62
C ASP A 71 9.79 5.57 -4.87
N MET A 72 9.29 4.87 -5.89
CA MET A 72 9.77 3.54 -6.26
C MET A 72 11.13 3.60 -6.98
N ASP A 73 11.53 4.75 -7.50
CA ASP A 73 12.81 4.92 -8.20
C ASP A 73 14.01 4.82 -7.24
N GLU A 74 13.78 4.99 -5.93
CA GLU A 74 14.79 4.76 -4.87
C GLU A 74 15.08 3.27 -4.61
N PHE A 75 14.26 2.37 -5.15
CA PHE A 75 14.29 0.93 -4.86
C PHE A 75 14.34 0.09 -6.16
N PRO A 76 15.48 0.07 -6.88
CA PRO A 76 15.56 -0.53 -8.20
C PRO A 76 15.26 -2.04 -8.21
N SER A 77 15.76 -2.80 -7.24
CA SER A 77 15.50 -4.25 -7.16
C SER A 77 14.04 -4.52 -6.81
N LEU A 78 13.46 -3.73 -5.91
CA LEU A 78 12.04 -3.81 -5.56
C LEU A 78 11.14 -3.44 -6.75
N LYS A 79 11.48 -2.40 -7.50
CA LYS A 79 10.75 -1.95 -8.69
C LYS A 79 10.77 -3.03 -9.79
N THR A 80 11.93 -3.66 -10.02
CA THR A 80 12.03 -4.80 -10.96
C THR A 80 11.17 -5.99 -10.51
N TRP A 81 11.24 -6.36 -9.22
CA TRP A 81 10.42 -7.43 -8.66
C TRP A 81 8.91 -7.13 -8.76
N GLU A 82 8.48 -5.90 -8.43
CA GLU A 82 7.09 -5.47 -8.53
C GLU A 82 6.61 -5.59 -9.99
N GLY A 83 7.41 -5.10 -10.93
CA GLY A 83 7.11 -5.21 -12.37
C GLY A 83 6.97 -6.66 -12.81
N MET A 84 7.91 -7.53 -12.45
CA MET A 84 7.85 -8.96 -12.77
C MET A 84 6.59 -9.62 -12.19
N MET A 85 6.28 -9.38 -10.92
CA MET A 85 5.13 -9.97 -10.25
C MET A 85 3.80 -9.43 -10.81
N SER A 86 3.73 -8.14 -11.11
CA SER A 86 2.60 -7.45 -11.73
C SER A 86 2.25 -7.97 -13.14
N GLN A 87 3.22 -8.54 -13.87
CA GLN A 87 2.95 -9.10 -15.20
C GLN A 87 2.26 -10.47 -15.18
N ARG A 88 2.22 -11.15 -14.03
CA ARG A 88 1.63 -12.49 -13.92
C ARG A 88 0.13 -12.45 -14.15
N GLU A 89 -0.38 -13.33 -15.00
CA GLU A 89 -1.80 -13.40 -15.36
C GLU A 89 -2.74 -13.57 -14.15
N GLY A 90 -2.33 -14.36 -13.15
CA GLY A 90 -3.08 -14.51 -11.90
C GLY A 90 -3.20 -13.21 -11.10
N VAL A 91 -2.14 -12.39 -11.09
CA VAL A 91 -2.13 -11.09 -10.42
C VAL A 91 -3.02 -10.10 -11.15
N LYS A 92 -2.90 -10.00 -12.49
CA LYS A 92 -3.75 -9.15 -13.32
C LYS A 92 -5.24 -9.45 -13.14
N ARG A 93 -5.62 -10.73 -13.09
CA ARG A 93 -7.00 -11.14 -12.81
C ARG A 93 -7.43 -10.78 -11.38
N GLY A 94 -6.55 -11.03 -10.41
CA GLY A 94 -6.82 -10.78 -8.99
C GLY A 94 -7.05 -9.30 -8.64
N TRP A 95 -6.35 -8.37 -9.31
CA TRP A 95 -6.52 -6.93 -9.07
C TRP A 95 -7.94 -6.41 -9.30
N ASN A 96 -8.74 -7.09 -10.10
CA ASN A 96 -10.07 -6.62 -10.45
C ASN A 96 -11.18 -7.29 -9.62
N VAL A 97 -10.81 -8.04 -8.58
CA VAL A 97 -11.74 -8.77 -7.71
C VAL A 97 -11.65 -8.25 -6.27
N PRO A 98 -12.78 -7.94 -5.62
CA PRO A 98 -14.16 -7.93 -6.15
C PRO A 98 -14.47 -6.73 -7.04
N LYS A 99 -13.62 -5.69 -7.04
CA LYS A 99 -13.78 -4.47 -7.85
C LYS A 99 -12.42 -4.05 -8.41
N MET A 100 -12.45 -3.29 -9.50
CA MET A 100 -11.25 -2.74 -10.13
C MET A 100 -10.44 -1.87 -9.15
N LEU A 101 -9.15 -2.18 -9.02
CA LEU A 101 -8.17 -1.39 -8.26
C LEU A 101 -7.87 -0.08 -9.03
N ALA A 102 -8.42 1.05 -8.57
CA ALA A 102 -8.25 2.37 -9.20
C ALA A 102 -6.91 3.07 -8.89
N VAL A 103 -6.00 2.40 -8.17
CA VAL A 103 -4.86 3.02 -7.46
C VAL A 103 -3.71 3.40 -8.39
N LYS A 104 -3.66 2.79 -9.58
CA LYS A 104 -2.74 3.18 -10.66
C LYS A 104 -3.39 4.11 -11.69
N SER A 105 -4.57 4.67 -11.41
CA SER A 105 -5.16 5.67 -12.29
C SER A 105 -4.24 6.89 -12.34
N ALA A 106 -3.80 7.26 -13.54
CA ALA A 106 -3.05 8.50 -13.76
C ALA A 106 -3.95 9.75 -13.72
N ASP A 107 -5.28 9.56 -13.60
CA ASP A 107 -6.25 10.65 -13.52
C ASP A 107 -6.29 11.24 -12.09
N PRO A 108 -5.87 12.50 -11.90
CA PRO A 108 -5.93 13.16 -10.60
C PRO A 108 -7.34 13.23 -10.01
N LYS A 109 -8.37 13.35 -10.85
CA LYS A 109 -9.76 13.42 -10.40
C LYS A 109 -10.20 12.09 -9.81
N ALA A 110 -9.92 10.98 -10.50
CA ALA A 110 -10.18 9.64 -9.99
C ALA A 110 -9.46 9.37 -8.64
N MET A 111 -8.25 9.90 -8.47
CA MET A 111 -7.50 9.77 -7.22
C MET A 111 -8.10 10.57 -6.07
N GLU A 112 -8.60 11.78 -6.33
CA GLU A 112 -9.29 12.59 -5.31
C GLU A 112 -10.63 11.96 -4.94
N GLU A 113 -11.44 11.53 -5.91
CA GLU A 113 -12.70 10.79 -5.67
C GLU A 113 -12.45 9.51 -4.86
N TYR A 114 -11.38 8.78 -5.18
CA TYR A 114 -10.97 7.60 -4.42
C TYR A 114 -10.63 7.97 -2.96
N LYS A 115 -9.87 9.05 -2.75
CA LYS A 115 -9.51 9.53 -1.42
C LYS A 115 -10.74 9.96 -0.61
N GLU A 116 -11.62 10.77 -1.18
CA GLU A 116 -12.84 11.25 -0.52
C GLU A 116 -13.76 10.10 -0.12
N ARG A 117 -14.03 9.18 -1.06
CA ARG A 117 -14.86 8.00 -0.79
C ARG A 117 -14.32 7.17 0.36
N ASN A 118 -13.01 6.90 0.37
CA ASN A 118 -12.39 6.09 1.42
C ASN A 118 -12.33 6.83 2.76
N SER A 119 -12.04 8.14 2.76
CA SER A 119 -12.08 8.96 3.99
C SER A 119 -13.48 8.94 4.61
N ALA A 120 -14.53 9.17 3.82
CA ALA A 120 -15.91 9.13 4.29
C ALA A 120 -16.32 7.76 4.83
N TRP A 121 -15.91 6.67 4.16
CA TRP A 121 -16.17 5.31 4.63
C TRP A 121 -15.46 5.00 5.95
N ILE A 122 -14.18 5.38 6.09
CA ILE A 122 -13.40 5.19 7.32
C ILE A 122 -14.01 5.96 8.49
N LEU A 123 -14.30 7.25 8.31
CA LEU A 123 -14.84 8.09 9.38
C LEU A 123 -16.22 7.61 9.84
N ARG A 124 -17.06 7.16 8.90
CA ARG A 124 -18.34 6.53 9.22
C ARG A 124 -18.15 5.26 10.04
N GLY A 125 -17.27 4.36 9.59
CA GLY A 125 -16.95 3.12 10.30
C GLY A 125 -16.42 3.37 11.71
N MET A 126 -15.55 4.37 11.89
CA MET A 126 -15.04 4.77 13.20
C MET A 126 -16.15 5.25 14.15
N GLU A 127 -17.13 5.99 13.64
CA GLU A 127 -18.27 6.46 14.44
C GLU A 127 -19.23 5.29 14.77
N GLU A 128 -19.44 4.37 13.83
CA GLU A 128 -20.21 3.14 14.06
C GLU A 128 -19.54 2.24 15.10
N ASP A 129 -18.23 2.02 15.00
CA ASP A 129 -17.44 1.25 15.96
C ASP A 129 -17.43 1.91 17.34
N LYS A 130 -17.34 3.25 17.40
CA LYS A 130 -17.44 4.00 18.67
C LYS A 130 -18.80 3.79 19.32
N LYS A 131 -19.90 3.77 18.55
CA LYS A 131 -21.25 3.50 19.09
C LYS A 131 -21.42 2.05 19.55
N ALA A 132 -20.85 1.10 18.80
CA ALA A 132 -20.99 -0.32 19.07
C ALA A 132 -20.10 -0.81 20.23
N PHE A 133 -18.87 -0.31 20.30
CA PHE A 133 -17.80 -0.85 21.16
C PHE A 133 -17.14 0.20 22.07
N GLY A 134 -17.53 1.47 21.97
CA GLY A 134 -17.01 2.52 22.84
C GLY A 134 -17.29 2.23 24.31
N LYS A 135 -16.37 2.65 25.19
CA LYS A 135 -16.63 2.61 26.64
C LYS A 135 -17.90 3.40 26.93
N LYS A 136 -18.90 2.74 27.50
CA LYS A 136 -20.04 3.43 28.12
C LYS A 136 -19.48 4.10 29.37
N GLU A 137 -19.57 5.42 29.43
CA GLU A 137 -19.31 6.20 30.65
C GLU A 137 -20.32 5.83 31.75
#